data_AF-A0A523NTX7-F1
#
_entry.id   AF-A0A523NTX7-F1
#
_cell.length_a   1.000
_cell.length_b   1.000
_cell.length_c   1.000
_cell.angle_alpha   90.00
_cell.angle_beta   90.00
_cell.angle_gamma   90.00
#
_symmetry.space_group_name_H-M   'P 1'
#
loop_
_entity.id
_entity.type
_entity.pdbx_description
1 polymer ?
#
loop_
_entity_poly.entity_id
_entity_poly.type
_entity_poly.pdbx_seq_one_letter_code
_entity_poly.pdbx_strand_id
1 'polypeptide(L)'
;MDKPKKEPIALHHEQQNHRLCLNCGFPNRQADTHCMYCQTNLVEDGGLFSWMRQTYYILRWRWQLKQKREHLNLTSRSSFLKAMCYFSLGLILSVAGIYFFTSSISENSFTNAIIALLLICYGFFTLRYLFWKK
;
A
#
# COMPACT_ATOMS: atom_id res chain seq x y z
N MET A 1 0.40 35.30 -20.54
CA MET A 1 0.66 34.79 -19.17
C MET A 1 0.81 33.29 -19.29
N ASP A 2 1.99 32.87 -19.73
CA ASP A 2 2.27 31.49 -20.12
C ASP A 2 2.80 30.70 -18.93
N LYS A 3 2.14 29.57 -18.63
CA LYS A 3 2.55 28.65 -17.58
C LYS A 3 3.95 28.10 -17.91
N PRO A 4 4.90 28.04 -16.97
CA PRO A 4 6.22 27.49 -17.26
C PRO A 4 6.12 25.99 -17.57
N LYS A 5 6.49 25.63 -18.81
CA LYS A 5 6.69 24.25 -19.28
C LYS A 5 7.75 23.60 -18.38
N LYS A 6 7.35 22.58 -17.60
CA LYS A 6 8.30 21.71 -16.91
C LYS A 6 9.03 20.88 -17.95
N GLU A 7 10.25 21.25 -18.24
CA GLU A 7 11.17 20.43 -19.01
C GLU A 7 11.47 19.14 -18.21
N PRO A 8 11.51 17.97 -18.87
CA PRO A 8 11.91 16.73 -18.23
C PRO A 8 13.39 16.86 -17.85
N ILE A 9 13.67 17.02 -16.56
CA ILE A 9 15.03 16.97 -16.02
C ILE A 9 15.57 15.58 -16.37
N ALA A 10 16.45 15.54 -17.36
CA ALA A 10 17.14 14.33 -17.79
C ALA A 10 17.95 13.79 -16.60
N LEU A 11 17.53 12.65 -16.06
CA LEU A 11 18.18 11.89 -14.97
C LEU A 11 19.47 11.18 -15.45
N HIS A 12 20.21 11.78 -16.37
CA HIS A 12 21.38 11.18 -17.02
C HIS A 12 22.49 12.20 -17.22
N HIS A 13 23.19 12.54 -16.14
CA HIS A 13 24.64 12.82 -16.09
C HIS A 13 24.95 13.63 -14.83
N GLU A 14 24.95 12.97 -13.67
CA GLU A 14 25.83 13.37 -12.57
C GLU A 14 25.67 12.31 -11.48
N GLN A 15 26.65 11.41 -11.41
CA GLN A 15 27.07 10.86 -10.11
C GLN A 15 27.57 12.04 -9.26
N GLN A 16 26.66 12.91 -8.85
CA GLN A 16 26.90 14.10 -8.05
C GLN A 16 27.21 13.72 -6.60
N ASN A 17 27.89 12.59 -6.39
CA ASN A 17 28.91 12.52 -5.36
C ASN A 17 28.37 12.85 -3.94
N HIS A 18 27.11 12.49 -3.65
CA HIS A 18 26.38 12.96 -2.47
C HIS A 18 27.01 12.35 -1.21
N ARG A 19 27.47 13.19 -0.26
CA ARG A 19 27.95 12.71 1.04
C ARG A 19 26.74 12.36 1.90
N LEU A 20 26.77 11.22 2.60
CA LEU A 20 25.66 10.82 3.45
C LEU A 20 26.02 10.95 4.91
N CYS A 21 25.08 11.48 5.69
CA CYS A 21 25.23 11.51 7.12
C CYS A 21 25.10 10.09 7.70
N LEU A 22 26.16 9.60 8.34
CA LEU A 22 26.17 8.28 8.98
C LEU A 22 25.27 8.20 10.22
N ASN A 23 24.88 9.35 10.79
CA ASN A 23 23.99 9.41 11.94
C ASN A 23 22.51 9.28 11.55
N CYS A 24 22.05 10.00 10.52
CA CYS A 24 20.64 10.06 10.14
C CYS A 24 20.31 9.52 8.74
N GLY A 25 21.30 9.15 7.93
CA GLY A 25 21.11 8.66 6.56
C GLY A 25 20.71 9.73 5.55
N PHE A 26 20.74 11.01 5.93
CA PHE A 26 20.36 12.12 5.05
C PHE A 26 21.44 12.38 3.98
N PRO A 27 21.07 12.46 2.68
CA PRO A 27 21.99 12.82 1.62
C PRO A 27 22.28 14.33 1.65
N ASN A 28 23.54 14.70 1.82
CA ASN A 28 24.01 16.07 1.85
C ASN A 28 24.92 16.41 0.66
N ARG A 29 25.14 17.70 0.41
CA ARG A 29 26.06 18.12 -0.65
C ARG A 29 27.50 17.84 -0.22
N GLN A 30 28.41 17.68 -1.18
CA GLN A 30 29.83 17.47 -0.86
C GLN A 30 30.48 18.62 -0.11
N ALA A 31 30.04 19.85 -0.40
CA ALA A 31 30.56 21.06 0.23
C ALA A 31 30.14 21.18 1.71
N ASP A 32 29.13 20.43 2.14
CA ASP A 32 28.60 20.54 3.49
C ASP A 32 29.47 19.74 4.47
N THR A 33 29.96 20.41 5.52
CA THR A 33 30.71 19.79 6.63
C THR A 33 29.80 19.23 7.71
N HIS A 34 28.58 19.77 7.84
CA HIS A 34 27.57 19.35 8.80
C HIS A 34 26.32 18.87 8.09
N CYS A 35 25.69 17.83 8.63
CA CYS A 35 24.41 17.34 8.11
C CYS A 35 23.32 18.41 8.22
N MET A 36 22.66 18.73 7.12
CA MET A 36 21.58 19.73 7.10
C MET A 36 20.39 19.35 7.98
N TYR A 37 20.21 18.05 8.28
CA TYR A 37 19.09 17.56 9.09
C TYR A 37 19.43 17.42 10.58
N CYS A 38 20.52 16.72 10.91
CA CYS A 38 20.87 16.42 12.31
C CYS A 38 22.10 17.17 12.83
N GLN A 39 22.67 18.09 12.04
CA GLN A 39 23.81 18.96 12.38
C GLN A 39 25.11 18.26 12.78
N THR A 40 25.17 16.94 12.73
CA THR A 40 26.39 16.18 13.03
C THR A 40 27.42 16.34 11.93
N ASN A 41 28.71 16.31 12.31
CA ASN A 41 29.82 16.32 11.36
C ASN A 41 29.72 15.17 10.37
N LEU A 42 29.92 15.49 9.09
CA LEU A 42 30.03 14.52 8.02
C LEU A 42 31.45 13.98 8.01
N VAL A 43 31.63 12.78 8.55
CA VAL A 43 32.92 12.07 8.53
C VAL A 43 33.12 11.43 7.15
N GLU A 44 34.29 11.64 6.57
CA GLU A 44 34.71 10.97 5.33
C GLU A 44 35.26 9.59 5.62
N ASP A 45 34.41 8.56 5.47
CA ASP A 45 34.88 7.19 5.49
C ASP A 45 35.25 6.75 4.06
N GLY A 46 36.53 6.87 3.69
CA GLY A 46 37.06 6.58 2.35
C GLY A 46 37.26 5.10 2.00
N GLY A 47 36.41 4.18 2.48
CA GLY A 47 36.56 2.72 2.28
C GLY A 47 35.43 2.06 1.49
N LEU A 48 35.67 0.85 0.96
CA LEU A 48 34.64 0.03 0.30
C LEU A 48 33.54 -0.43 1.28
N PHE A 49 33.93 -0.71 2.53
CA PHE A 49 32.99 -1.15 3.56
C PHE A 49 32.05 -0.03 4.02
N SER A 50 32.56 1.21 4.12
CA SER A 50 31.75 2.38 4.39
C SER A 50 30.82 2.71 3.22
N TRP A 51 31.28 2.56 1.98
CA TRP A 51 30.44 2.71 0.79
C TRP A 51 29.25 1.73 0.77
N MET A 52 29.48 0.46 1.11
CA MET A 52 28.40 -0.54 1.16
C MET A 52 27.39 -0.22 2.26
N ARG A 53 27.86 0.14 3.45
CA ARG A 53 27.03 0.55 4.60
C ARG A 53 26.20 1.79 4.26
N GLN A 54 26.83 2.78 3.62
CA GLN A 54 26.19 4.00 3.16
C GLN A 54 25.08 3.72 2.14
N THR A 55 25.37 2.88 1.15
CA THR A 55 24.40 2.43 0.14
C THR A 55 23.20 1.71 0.78
N TYR A 56 23.46 0.84 1.76
CA TYR A 56 22.40 0.16 2.51
C TYR A 56 21.48 1.15 3.23
N TYR A 57 22.02 2.16 3.93
CA TYR A 57 21.20 3.15 4.62
C TYR A 57 20.38 4.02 3.66
N ILE A 58 20.92 4.40 2.49
CA ILE A 58 20.16 5.10 1.45
C ILE A 58 18.98 4.26 0.98
N LEU A 59 19.24 2.99 0.64
CA LEU A 59 18.22 2.08 0.13
C LEU A 59 17.11 1.88 1.16
N ARG A 60 17.49 1.65 2.42
CA ARG A 60 16.55 1.53 3.53
C ARG A 60 15.71 2.79 3.71
N TRP A 61 16.33 3.97 3.68
CA TRP A 61 15.62 5.24 3.83
C TRP A 61 14.65 5.51 2.66
N ARG A 62 15.08 5.27 1.43
CA ARG A 62 14.22 5.35 0.23
C ARG A 62 13.06 4.36 0.32
N TRP A 63 13.32 3.16 0.83
CA TRP A 63 12.29 2.14 1.03
C TRP A 63 11.27 2.57 2.08
N GLN A 64 11.71 3.13 3.21
CA GLN A 64 10.81 3.68 4.25
C GLN A 64 9.95 4.85 3.74
N LEU A 65 10.51 5.74 2.93
CA LEU A 65 9.75 6.83 2.30
C LEU A 65 8.76 6.32 1.27
N LYS A 66 9.16 5.33 0.46
CA LYS A 66 8.27 4.68 -0.50
C LYS A 66 7.12 3.99 0.23
N GLN A 67 7.40 3.26 1.31
CA GLN A 67 6.38 2.65 2.16
C GLN A 67 5.43 3.67 2.77
N LYS A 68 5.89 4.81 3.30
CA LYS A 68 4.97 5.84 3.82
C LYS A 68 4.06 6.42 2.73
N ARG A 69 4.60 6.70 1.54
CA ARG A 69 3.83 7.19 0.39
C ARG A 69 2.83 6.13 -0.10
N GLU A 70 3.27 4.88 -0.18
CA GLU A 70 2.42 3.77 -0.57
C GLU A 70 1.39 3.44 0.49
N HIS A 71 1.68 3.57 1.79
CA HIS A 71 0.68 3.39 2.84
C HIS A 71 -0.43 4.43 2.74
N LEU A 72 -0.12 5.69 2.42
CA LEU A 72 -1.13 6.73 2.18
C LEU A 72 -1.97 6.44 0.93
N ASN A 73 -1.36 5.96 -0.16
CA ASN A 73 -2.06 5.63 -1.41
C ASN A 73 -2.82 4.28 -1.36
N LEU A 74 -2.27 3.27 -0.69
CA LEU A 74 -2.87 1.97 -0.47
C LEU A 74 -3.98 2.06 0.57
N THR A 75 -3.94 2.93 1.59
CA THR A 75 -5.07 3.03 2.53
C THR A 75 -6.38 3.37 1.80
N SER A 76 -6.31 4.23 0.78
CA SER A 76 -7.44 4.52 -0.10
C SER A 76 -7.78 3.34 -1.02
N ARG A 77 -6.81 2.85 -1.81
CA ARG A 77 -7.06 1.80 -2.82
C ARG A 77 -7.36 0.41 -2.23
N SER A 78 -6.73 0.04 -1.12
CA SER A 78 -6.95 -1.19 -0.36
C SER A 78 -8.34 -1.21 0.28
N SER A 79 -8.85 -0.06 0.73
CA SER A 79 -10.22 0.04 1.26
C SER A 79 -11.26 -0.28 0.18
N PHE A 80 -11.10 0.24 -1.04
CA PHE A 80 -11.96 -0.10 -2.17
C PHE A 80 -11.84 -1.56 -2.60
N LEU A 81 -10.62 -2.11 -2.67
CA LEU A 81 -10.42 -3.51 -3.05
C LEU A 81 -11.03 -4.47 -2.02
N LYS A 82 -10.86 -4.15 -0.73
CA LYS A 82 -11.46 -4.87 0.39
C LYS A 82 -12.99 -4.80 0.34
N ALA A 83 -13.54 -3.63 0.04
CA ALA A 83 -14.98 -3.46 -0.12
C ALA A 83 -15.54 -4.26 -1.31
N MET A 84 -14.84 -4.28 -2.45
CA MET A 84 -15.21 -5.08 -3.61
C MET A 84 -15.15 -6.59 -3.34
N CYS A 85 -14.16 -7.04 -2.58
CA CYS A 85 -14.05 -8.44 -2.17
C CYS A 85 -15.24 -8.85 -1.29
N TYR A 86 -15.54 -8.09 -0.23
CA TYR A 86 -16.70 -8.36 0.63
C TYR A 86 -18.03 -8.27 -0.12
N PHE A 87 -18.18 -7.32 -1.04
CA PHE A 87 -19.36 -7.21 -1.90
C PHE A 87 -19.55 -8.46 -2.76
N SER A 88 -18.49 -8.89 -3.45
CA SER A 88 -18.52 -10.08 -4.30
C SER A 88 -18.85 -11.34 -3.50
N LEU A 89 -18.26 -11.46 -2.30
CA LEU A 89 -18.50 -12.58 -1.40
C LEU A 89 -19.95 -12.62 -0.92
N GLY A 90 -20.51 -11.48 -0.48
CA GLY A 90 -21.92 -11.39 -0.11
C GLY A 90 -22.88 -11.72 -1.26
N LEU A 91 -22.53 -11.31 -2.48
CA LEU A 91 -23.32 -11.59 -3.69
C LEU A 91 -23.30 -13.09 -4.03
N ILE A 92 -22.14 -13.74 -3.98
CA ILE A 92 -21.99 -15.19 -4.19
C ILE A 92 -22.80 -15.97 -3.15
N LEU A 93 -22.72 -15.60 -1.87
CA LEU A 93 -23.50 -16.29 -0.82
C LEU A 93 -25.00 -16.11 -1.01
N SER A 94 -25.45 -14.92 -1.43
CA SER A 94 -26.87 -14.68 -1.69
C SER A 94 -27.38 -15.51 -2.87
N VAL A 95 -26.63 -15.55 -3.99
CA VAL A 95 -26.98 -16.36 -5.18
C VAL A 95 -26.99 -17.85 -4.86
N ALA A 96 -25.95 -18.34 -4.15
CA ALA A 96 -25.90 -19.73 -3.71
C ALA A 96 -27.07 -20.07 -2.80
N GLY A 97 -27.42 -19.19 -1.86
CA GLY A 97 -28.57 -19.36 -0.98
C GLY A 97 -29.89 -19.42 -1.74
N ILE A 98 -30.10 -18.57 -2.74
CA ILE A 98 -31.29 -18.61 -3.61
C ILE A 98 -31.34 -19.93 -4.40
N TYR A 99 -30.21 -20.40 -4.93
CA TYR A 99 -30.14 -21.68 -5.62
C TYR A 99 -30.57 -22.84 -4.71
N PHE A 100 -29.99 -22.95 -3.51
CA PHE A 100 -30.38 -23.97 -2.54
C PHE A 100 -31.84 -23.83 -2.11
N PHE A 101 -32.37 -22.61 -2.03
CA PHE A 101 -33.78 -22.36 -1.74
C PHE A 101 -34.68 -22.94 -2.84
N THR A 102 -34.36 -22.66 -4.11
CA THR A 102 -35.12 -23.20 -5.25
C THR A 102 -35.03 -24.73 -5.32
N SER A 103 -33.85 -25.32 -5.07
CA SER A 103 -33.71 -26.77 -5.00
C SER A 103 -34.48 -27.38 -3.83
N SER A 104 -34.53 -26.70 -2.68
CA SER A 104 -35.28 -27.18 -1.51
C SER A 104 -36.78 -27.27 -1.77
N ILE A 105 -37.33 -26.34 -2.56
CA ILE A 105 -38.75 -26.36 -2.99
C ILE A 105 -38.99 -27.51 -3.98
N SER A 106 -38.06 -27.73 -4.92
CA SER A 106 -38.19 -28.80 -5.90
C SER A 106 -38.08 -30.20 -5.30
N GLU A 107 -37.22 -30.37 -4.30
CA GLU A 107 -36.90 -31.67 -3.68
C GLU A 107 -37.62 -31.89 -2.35
N ASN A 108 -38.42 -30.92 -1.87
CA ASN A 108 -38.99 -30.89 -0.51
C ASN A 108 -37.97 -31.20 0.60
N SER A 109 -36.72 -30.74 0.42
CA SER A 109 -35.61 -31.03 1.31
C SER A 109 -35.46 -29.96 2.39
N PHE A 110 -35.79 -30.33 3.63
CA PHE A 110 -35.69 -29.45 4.80
C PHE A 110 -34.26 -28.99 5.08
N THR A 111 -33.27 -29.87 4.90
CA THR A 111 -31.85 -29.55 5.11
C THR A 111 -31.38 -28.47 4.13
N ASN A 112 -31.77 -28.58 2.85
CA ASN A 112 -31.44 -27.59 1.84
C ASN A 112 -32.11 -26.23 2.13
N ALA A 113 -33.32 -26.22 2.71
CA ALA A 113 -34.00 -25.00 3.12
C ALA A 113 -33.29 -24.27 4.26
N ILE A 114 -32.77 -25.00 5.27
CA ILE A 114 -31.98 -24.39 6.37
C ILE A 114 -30.67 -23.82 5.83
N ILE A 115 -29.96 -24.57 4.99
CA ILE A 115 -28.69 -24.11 4.37
C ILE A 115 -28.94 -22.85 3.53
N ALA A 116 -30.01 -22.84 2.74
CA ALA A 116 -30.43 -21.68 1.97
C ALA A 116 -30.68 -20.45 2.85
N LEU A 117 -31.46 -20.61 3.93
CA LEU A 117 -31.78 -19.52 4.86
C LEU A 117 -30.52 -18.95 5.51
N LEU A 118 -29.57 -19.80 5.92
CA LEU A 118 -28.29 -19.37 6.50
C LEU A 118 -27.46 -18.58 5.48
N LEU A 119 -27.35 -19.08 4.24
CA LEU A 119 -26.59 -18.42 3.17
C LEU A 119 -27.19 -17.07 2.78
N ILE A 120 -28.52 -16.98 2.63
CA ILE A 120 -29.22 -15.73 2.30
C ILE A 120 -29.08 -14.73 3.45
N CYS A 121 -29.32 -15.14 4.70
CA CYS A 121 -29.16 -14.26 5.85
C CYS A 121 -27.73 -13.75 5.95
N TYR A 122 -26.73 -14.63 5.84
CA TYR A 122 -25.33 -14.22 5.93
C TYR A 122 -24.90 -13.34 4.75
N GLY A 123 -25.33 -13.64 3.53
CA GLY A 123 -25.12 -12.81 2.35
C GLY A 123 -25.75 -11.42 2.49
N PHE A 124 -26.99 -11.35 3.00
CA PHE A 124 -27.66 -10.08 3.26
C PHE A 124 -26.99 -9.26 4.36
N PHE A 125 -26.61 -9.88 5.48
CA PHE A 125 -25.92 -9.19 6.57
C PHE A 125 -24.53 -8.68 6.15
N THR A 126 -23.77 -9.46 5.38
CA THR A 126 -22.46 -9.04 4.87
C THR A 126 -22.57 -7.86 3.91
N LEU A 127 -23.54 -7.87 2.99
CA LEU A 127 -23.83 -6.73 2.11
C LEU A 127 -24.32 -5.52 2.90
N ARG A 128 -25.27 -5.69 3.83
CA ARG A 128 -25.81 -4.60 4.65
C ARG A 128 -24.73 -3.94 5.50
N TYR A 129 -23.84 -4.72 6.11
CA TYR A 129 -22.69 -4.20 6.85
C TYR A 129 -21.79 -3.33 5.98
N LEU A 130 -21.57 -3.74 4.72
CA LEU A 130 -20.78 -2.97 3.76
C LEU A 130 -21.42 -1.60 3.44
N PHE A 131 -22.75 -1.56 3.27
CA PHE A 131 -23.48 -0.33 2.92
C PHE A 131 -23.66 0.62 4.10
N TRP A 132 -23.80 0.11 5.33
CA TRP A 132 -23.98 0.96 6.52
C TRP A 132 -22.69 1.56 7.07
N LYS A 133 -21.53 1.01 6.70
CA LYS A 133 -20.22 1.50 7.15
C LYS A 133 -19.60 2.56 6.24
N LYS A 134 -20.31 2.98 5.19
CA LYS A 134 -19.89 3.99 4.22
C LYS A 134 -20.71 5.26 4.42
#